data_AF-A0A3M7S853-F1
#
_entry.id   AF-A0A3M7S853-F1
#
_cell.length_a   1.000
_cell.length_b   1.000
_cell.length_c   1.000
_cell.angle_alpha   90.00
_cell.angle_beta   90.00
_cell.angle_gamma   90.00
#
_symmetry.space_group_name_H-M   'P 1'
#
loop_
_entity.id
_entity.type
_entity.pdbx_description
1 polymer ?
#
loop_
_entity_poly.entity_id
_entity_poly.type
_entity_poly.pdbx_seq_one_letter_code
_entity_poly.pdbx_strand_id
1 'polypeptide(L)'
;MSVDITSKEGREKCWQTRDVYWKCLDMNAEDQKKCQNERQLFERDCSKTWIKHFDRRREYLKFKNVIDSGDKDVIDDFLKNKYHK
;
A
#
# COMPACT_ATOMS: atom_id res chain seq x y z
N MET A 1 -12.28 18.81 11.46
CA MET A 1 -10.98 19.51 11.46
C MET A 1 -10.21 19.06 10.24
N SER A 2 -9.91 19.99 9.34
CA SER A 2 -9.15 19.69 8.12
C SER A 2 -7.68 19.58 8.48
N VAL A 3 -7.09 18.39 8.34
CA VAL A 3 -5.65 18.21 8.54
C VAL A 3 -4.93 18.97 7.43
N ASP A 4 -4.09 19.92 7.80
CA ASP A 4 -3.16 20.52 6.85
C ASP A 4 -2.10 19.48 6.49
N ILE A 5 -2.28 18.85 5.34
CA ILE A 5 -1.46 17.75 4.82
C ILE A 5 -0.03 18.23 4.46
N THR A 6 0.19 19.54 4.36
CA THR A 6 1.51 20.12 4.04
C THR A 6 2.35 20.40 5.28
N SER A 7 1.71 20.52 6.45
CA SER A 7 2.38 20.66 7.75
C SER A 7 3.21 19.42 8.10
N LYS A 8 4.10 19.53 9.09
CA LYS A 8 4.87 18.36 9.56
C LYS A 8 3.92 17.32 10.16
N GLU A 9 2.99 17.77 10.98
CA GLU A 9 2.01 16.95 11.69
C GLU A 9 1.05 16.24 10.73
N GLY A 10 0.61 16.92 9.66
CA GLY A 10 -0.23 16.31 8.63
C GLY A 10 0.51 15.25 7.82
N ARG A 11 1.81 15.45 7.55
CA ARG A 11 2.64 14.43 6.90
C ARG A 11 2.85 13.21 7.78
N GLU A 12 3.11 13.42 9.08
CA GLU A 12 3.20 12.33 10.05
C GLU A 12 1.88 11.56 10.15
N LYS A 13 0.74 12.26 10.21
CA LYS A 13 -0.60 11.66 10.22
C LYS A 13 -0.83 10.79 8.97
N CYS A 14 -0.48 11.29 7.80
CA CYS A 14 -0.57 10.55 6.55
C CYS A 14 0.27 9.26 6.58
N TRP A 15 1.51 9.31 7.07
CA TRP A 15 2.35 8.12 7.17
C TRP A 15 1.81 7.10 8.17
N GLN A 16 1.24 7.56 9.29
CA GLN A 16 0.60 6.68 10.27
C GLN A 16 -0.61 5.95 9.67
N THR A 17 -1.51 6.64 8.98
CA THR A 17 -2.68 5.99 8.36
C THR A 17 -2.30 5.08 7.20
N ARG A 18 -1.25 5.42 6.44
CA ARG A 18 -0.63 4.52 5.46
C ARG A 18 -0.19 3.21 6.11
N ASP A 19 0.57 3.28 7.20
CA ASP A 19 1.15 2.11 7.84
C ASP A 19 0.06 1.22 8.45
N VAL A 20 -0.99 1.82 9.00
CA VAL A 20 -2.18 1.08 9.47
C VAL A 20 -2.87 0.36 8.32
N TYR A 21 -3.10 1.03 7.19
CA TYR A 21 -3.68 0.40 6.00
C TYR A 21 -2.83 -0.74 5.45
N TRP A 22 -1.51 -0.55 5.36
CA TRP A 22 -0.59 -1.58 4.87
C TRP A 22 -0.54 -2.79 5.80
N LYS A 23 -0.50 -2.56 7.12
CA LYS A 23 -0.58 -3.64 8.10
C LYS A 23 -1.87 -4.44 7.95
N CYS A 24 -3.00 -3.77 7.70
CA CYS A 24 -4.25 -4.47 7.43
C CYS A 24 -4.14 -5.36 6.19
N LEU A 25 -3.57 -4.86 5.09
CA LEU A 25 -3.38 -5.67 3.87
C LEU A 25 -2.50 -6.88 4.11
N ASP A 26 -1.39 -6.71 4.83
CA ASP A 26 -0.46 -7.79 5.17
C ASP A 26 -1.16 -8.88 6.00
N MET A 27 -2.02 -8.50 6.95
CA MET A 27 -2.80 -9.44 7.79
C MET A 27 -3.95 -10.12 7.04
N ASN A 28 -4.43 -9.52 5.95
CA ASN A 28 -5.62 -9.98 5.22
C ASN A 28 -5.31 -10.50 3.81
N ALA A 29 -4.07 -10.93 3.57
CA ALA A 29 -3.63 -11.46 2.27
C ALA A 29 -4.02 -10.55 1.10
N GLU A 30 -3.82 -9.24 1.25
CA GLU A 30 -4.08 -8.22 0.23
C GLU A 30 -5.55 -7.95 -0.10
N ASP A 31 -6.48 -8.47 0.69
CA ASP A 31 -7.90 -8.21 0.48
C ASP A 31 -8.25 -6.78 0.89
N GLN A 32 -8.24 -5.88 -0.10
CA GLN A 32 -8.63 -4.48 0.09
C GLN A 32 -10.05 -4.34 0.65
N LYS A 33 -10.96 -5.28 0.39
CA LYS A 33 -12.35 -5.21 0.89
C LYS A 33 -12.41 -5.33 2.41
N LYS A 34 -11.45 -6.03 3.02
CA LYS A 34 -11.34 -6.15 4.48
C LYS A 34 -10.70 -4.93 5.14
N CYS A 35 -10.03 -4.09 4.37
CA CYS A 35 -9.27 -2.93 4.85
C CYS A 35 -9.86 -1.58 4.40
N GLN A 36 -11.16 -1.54 4.12
CA GLN A 36 -11.83 -0.35 3.59
C GLN A 36 -11.81 0.83 4.58
N ASN A 37 -11.91 0.55 5.88
CA ASN A 37 -11.91 1.60 6.90
C ASN A 37 -10.55 2.29 6.96
N GLU A 38 -9.47 1.51 7.00
CA GLU A 38 -8.10 1.99 7.00
C GLU A 38 -7.77 2.69 5.68
N ARG A 39 -8.31 2.18 4.56
CA ARG A 39 -8.19 2.83 3.25
C ARG A 39 -8.80 4.23 3.27
N GLN A 40 -10.00 4.39 3.82
CA GLN A 40 -10.66 5.70 3.92
C GLN A 40 -9.87 6.68 4.80
N LEU A 41 -9.30 6.20 5.91
CA LEU A 41 -8.43 7.03 6.76
C LEU A 41 -7.16 7.47 6.02
N PHE A 42 -6.55 6.56 5.27
CA PHE A 42 -5.39 6.86 4.44
C PHE A 42 -5.74 7.88 3.33
N GLU A 43 -6.87 7.73 2.66
CA GLU A 43 -7.32 8.64 1.61
C GLU A 43 -7.73 10.02 2.13
N ARG A 44 -8.23 10.09 3.36
CA ARG A 44 -8.58 11.34 4.04
C ARG A 44 -7.35 12.10 4.52
N ASP A 45 -6.39 11.39 5.11
CA ASP A 45 -5.25 12.01 5.80
C ASP A 45 -4.05 12.26 4.87
N CYS A 46 -4.10 11.78 3.61
CA CYS A 46 -3.04 11.96 2.62
C CYS A 46 -3.50 12.66 1.34
N SER A 47 -2.56 13.30 0.65
CA SER A 47 -2.84 13.83 -0.70
C SER A 47 -2.96 12.70 -1.71
N LYS A 48 -3.77 12.90 -2.76
CA LYS A 48 -3.95 11.93 -3.87
C LYS A 48 -2.63 11.56 -4.54
N THR A 49 -1.72 12.53 -4.71
CA THR A 49 -0.39 12.29 -5.29
C THR A 49 0.44 11.35 -4.41
N TRP A 50 0.39 11.53 -3.09
CA TRP A 50 1.11 10.69 -2.14
C TRP A 50 0.53 9.29 -2.08
N ILE A 51 -0.79 9.15 -2.07
CA ILE A 51 -1.47 7.86 -2.12
C ILE A 51 -1.02 7.07 -3.35
N LYS A 52 -1.09 7.68 -4.53
CA LYS A 52 -0.64 7.05 -5.79
C LYS A 52 0.84 6.64 -5.72
N HIS A 53 1.69 7.49 -5.17
CA HIS A 53 3.12 7.19 -5.02
C HIS A 53 3.35 6.02 -4.05
N PHE A 54 2.67 6.01 -2.90
CA PHE A 54 2.81 4.96 -1.89
C PHE A 54 2.23 3.62 -2.37
N ASP A 55 1.07 3.61 -3.01
CA ASP A 55 0.47 2.39 -3.58
C ASP A 55 1.43 1.76 -4.60
N ARG A 56 1.98 2.56 -5.53
CA ARG A 56 3.00 2.09 -6.49
C ARG A 56 4.27 1.61 -5.80
N ARG A 57 4.74 2.30 -4.77
CA ARG A 57 5.92 1.90 -4.00
C ARG A 57 5.70 0.55 -3.32
N ARG A 58 4.51 0.31 -2.75
CA ARG A 58 4.18 -0.96 -2.10
C ARG A 58 4.18 -2.10 -3.11
N GLU A 59 3.52 -1.94 -4.26
CA GLU A 59 3.56 -2.93 -5.33
C GLU A 59 4.99 -3.26 -5.78
N TYR A 60 5.83 -2.24 -5.93
CA TYR A 60 7.24 -2.41 -6.28
C TYR A 60 7.99 -3.20 -5.21
N LEU A 61 7.82 -2.88 -3.93
CA LEU A 61 8.50 -3.60 -2.84
C LEU A 61 8.08 -5.06 -2.78
N LYS A 62 6.81 -5.37 -3.04
CA LYS A 62 6.32 -6.75 -3.09
C LYS A 62 6.95 -7.52 -4.24
N PHE A 63 6.97 -6.93 -5.44
CA PHE A 63 7.63 -7.53 -6.58
C PHE A 63 9.13 -7.71 -6.32
N LYS A 64 9.80 -6.70 -5.75
CA LYS A 64 11.22 -6.78 -5.38
C LYS A 64 11.47 -7.93 -4.41
N ASN A 65 10.66 -8.09 -3.36
CA ASN A 65 10.81 -9.19 -2.41
C ASN A 65 10.64 -10.56 -3.08
N VAL A 66 9.73 -10.69 -4.06
CA VAL A 66 9.56 -11.91 -4.85
C VAL A 66 10.80 -12.18 -5.71
N ILE A 67 11.34 -11.17 -6.41
CA ILE A 67 12.57 -11.33 -7.20
C ILE A 67 13.76 -11.68 -6.31
N ASP A 68 13.89 -11.02 -5.16
CA ASP A 68 14.98 -11.23 -4.20
C ASP A 68 14.93 -12.65 -3.59
N SER A 69 13.78 -13.33 -3.61
CA SER A 69 13.67 -14.73 -3.19
C SER A 69 14.41 -15.70 -4.13
N GLY A 70 14.65 -15.31 -5.39
CA GLY A 70 15.34 -16.12 -6.40
C GLY A 70 14.58 -17.36 -6.89
N ASP A 71 13.37 -17.60 -6.38
CA ASP A 71 12.54 -18.74 -6.73
C ASP A 71 11.76 -18.48 -8.03
N LYS A 72 12.13 -19.22 -9.09
CA LYS A 72 11.54 -19.05 -10.43
C LYS A 72 10.05 -19.37 -10.45
N ASP A 73 9.60 -20.32 -9.63
CA ASP A 73 8.20 -20.74 -9.60
C ASP A 73 7.35 -19.65 -8.92
N VAL A 74 7.86 -19.06 -7.84
CA VAL A 74 7.21 -17.92 -7.16
C VAL A 74 7.17 -16.68 -8.06
N ILE A 75 8.23 -16.41 -8.83
CA ILE A 75 8.27 -15.30 -9.78
C ILE A 75 7.25 -15.50 -10.90
N ASP A 76 7.17 -16.70 -11.48
CA ASP A 76 6.22 -17.03 -12.54
C ASP A 76 4.76 -16.93 -12.05
N ASP A 77 4.46 -17.45 -10.87
CA ASP A 77 3.14 -17.31 -10.23
C ASP A 77 2.77 -15.85 -9.96
N PHE A 78 3.72 -15.02 -9.53
CA PHE A 78 3.48 -13.59 -9.31
C PHE A 78 3.18 -12.86 -10.63
N LEU A 79 3.91 -13.16 -11.70
CA LEU A 79 3.69 -12.57 -13.02
C LEU A 79 2.34 -13.02 -13.61
N LYS A 80 2.00 -14.31 -13.51
CA LYS A 80 0.70 -14.84 -13.92
C LYS A 80 -0.43 -14.11 -13.21
N ASN A 81 -0.41 -14.04 -11.88
CA ASN A 81 -1.46 -13.38 -11.12
C ASN A 81 -1.58 -11.87 -11.39
N LYS A 82 -0.48 -11.20 -11.82
CA LYS A 82 -0.48 -9.77 -12.11
C LYS A 82 -1.01 -9.42 -13.51
N TYR A 83 -0.75 -10.27 -14.51
CA TYR A 83 -1.06 -9.98 -15.92
C TYR A 83 -2.21 -10.82 -16.48
N HIS A 84 -2.70 -11.82 -15.75
CA HIS A 84 -3.92 -12.54 -16.13
C HIS A 84 -5.14 -11.70 -15.72
N LYS A 85 -5.58 -10.85 -16.64
CA LYS A 85 -6.95 -10.33 -16.69
C LYS A 85 -7.79 -11.24 -17.58
#